data_AF-A0A813YF30-F1
#
_entry.id   AF-A0A813YF30-F1
#
_cell.length_a   1.000
_cell.length_b   1.000
_cell.length_c   1.000
_cell.angle_alpha   90.00
_cell.angle_beta   90.00
_cell.angle_gamma   90.00
#
_symmetry.space_group_name_H-M   'P 1'
#
loop_
_entity.id
_entity.type
_entity.pdbx_description
1 polymer ?
#
loop_
_entity_poly.entity_id
_entity_poly.type
_entity_poly.pdbx_seq_one_letter_code
_entity_poly.pdbx_strand_id
1 'polypeptide(L)'
;MRTDSLTYYNDSVFVKVRSPSGVEEHMPRIIDITSGNLQDKPKRKFKYKKWILWALLALFLLGLLLASILLPILLSKKKGTTNSTTPYSITTSVITTPVITTRVTTTITTTVTTTIITTTVTTMITTLITCIYPNVITPLNTCVNVQIDSDNCGEVGNICPSNTSCSAGVCTNVPGIQLKNPIPIWSASTNGTADDQMYDVALPWSVTLYGTTTDHVVVTTDGVSSYTNTLIYVKYNTEVLCLGTCSTTYAETTLPSDAFSSATAFPFWDDLFIYASTSQGIYYQSEGTAPNRQLIFEYYMSHYLQATQYYHFQVTFFENAPGVVQFKYLDATDGGMTCTVGVQGTATGPFILYSYDQANAVQQNLVITLDTNLGTYTTSNG
;
A
#
# COMPACT_ATOMS: atom_id res chain seq x y z
N MET A 1 -17.18 -38.17 -48.58
CA MET A 1 -16.51 -39.06 -47.62
C MET A 1 -16.56 -38.39 -46.26
N ARG A 2 -16.91 -39.20 -45.25
CA ARG A 2 -17.00 -39.00 -43.79
C ARG A 2 -16.97 -37.57 -43.21
N THR A 3 -18.07 -37.26 -42.54
CA THR A 3 -18.15 -36.41 -41.35
C THR A 3 -17.24 -36.97 -40.26
N ASP A 4 -16.23 -36.20 -39.87
CA ASP A 4 -15.49 -36.44 -38.63
C ASP A 4 -15.95 -35.44 -37.56
N SER A 5 -16.07 -35.96 -36.36
CA SER A 5 -16.74 -35.41 -35.18
C SER A 5 -16.19 -34.06 -34.70
N LEU A 6 -17.09 -33.09 -34.49
CA LEU A 6 -16.85 -31.87 -33.70
C LEU A 6 -16.89 -32.22 -32.22
N THR A 7 -15.76 -32.01 -31.52
CA THR A 7 -15.73 -32.03 -30.05
C THR A 7 -15.69 -30.58 -29.58
N TYR A 8 -16.64 -30.19 -28.73
CA TYR A 8 -16.73 -28.83 -28.18
C TYR A 8 -15.91 -28.74 -26.90
N TYR A 9 -15.00 -27.77 -26.84
CA TYR A 9 -14.45 -27.22 -25.60
C TYR A 9 -14.38 -25.69 -25.73
N ASN A 10 -14.94 -24.99 -24.74
CA ASN A 10 -14.90 -23.56 -24.46
C ASN A 10 -14.36 -22.63 -25.57
N ASP A 11 -15.29 -22.01 -26.30
CA ASP A 11 -15.18 -20.71 -26.99
C ASP A 11 -13.94 -20.40 -27.84
N SER A 12 -13.35 -21.37 -28.54
CA SER A 12 -12.38 -21.10 -29.61
C SER A 12 -12.50 -22.09 -30.77
N VAL A 13 -12.59 -21.58 -32.00
CA VAL A 13 -12.61 -22.38 -33.24
C VAL A 13 -11.21 -22.38 -33.85
N PHE A 14 -10.56 -23.54 -33.92
CA PHE A 14 -9.33 -23.71 -34.70
C PHE A 14 -9.64 -24.38 -36.03
N VAL A 15 -9.44 -23.65 -37.14
CA VAL A 15 -9.48 -24.23 -38.48
C VAL A 15 -8.07 -24.56 -38.90
N LYS A 16 -7.77 -25.86 -39.05
CA LYS A 16 -6.49 -26.34 -39.58
C LYS A 16 -6.50 -26.20 -41.11
N VAL A 17 -5.86 -25.16 -41.64
CA VAL A 17 -5.63 -25.01 -43.09
C VAL A 17 -4.22 -25.51 -43.42
N ARG A 18 -4.12 -26.48 -44.33
CA ARG A 18 -2.82 -26.97 -44.85
C ARG A 18 -2.48 -26.16 -46.10
N SER A 19 -1.41 -25.37 -46.07
CA SER A 19 -0.86 -24.66 -47.24
C SER A 19 0.16 -25.56 -47.96
N PRO A 20 0.17 -25.63 -49.31
CA PRO A 20 1.16 -26.35 -50.09
C PRO A 20 2.36 -25.44 -50.42
N SER A 21 3.19 -25.13 -49.42
CA SER A 21 4.60 -24.70 -49.57
C SER A 21 5.16 -24.39 -48.19
N GLY A 22 6.11 -25.20 -47.73
CA GLY A 22 6.67 -25.09 -46.38
C GLY A 22 7.64 -23.93 -46.25
N VAL A 23 7.22 -22.87 -45.57
CA VAL A 23 8.04 -21.91 -44.81
C VAL A 23 7.14 -21.36 -43.68
N GLU A 24 7.56 -21.49 -42.43
CA GLU A 24 6.88 -20.92 -41.26
C GLU A 24 7.34 -19.46 -41.05
N GLU A 25 6.41 -18.51 -41.10
CA GLU A 25 6.58 -17.18 -40.52
C GLU A 25 5.34 -16.84 -39.67
N HIS A 26 5.56 -16.59 -38.37
CA HIS A 26 4.52 -16.15 -37.44
C HIS A 26 4.51 -14.62 -37.36
N MET A 27 3.51 -13.97 -37.96
CA MET A 27 3.08 -12.62 -37.59
C MET A 27 1.54 -12.57 -37.56
N PRO A 28 0.91 -12.01 -36.51
CA PRO A 28 -0.54 -11.83 -36.50
C PRO A 28 -0.93 -10.58 -37.29
N ARG A 29 -1.62 -10.76 -38.43
CA ARG A 29 -2.41 -9.69 -39.07
C ARG A 29 -3.81 -9.67 -38.47
N ILE A 30 -4.23 -8.52 -37.97
CA ILE A 30 -5.63 -8.22 -37.64
C ILE A 30 -6.40 -8.07 -38.96
N ILE A 31 -7.38 -8.94 -39.20
CA ILE A 31 -8.36 -8.77 -40.28
C ILE A 31 -9.56 -8.05 -39.68
N ASP A 32 -9.77 -6.82 -40.14
CA ASP A 32 -10.95 -6.01 -39.85
C ASP A 32 -12.15 -6.56 -40.62
N ILE A 33 -13.20 -7.01 -39.92
CA ILE A 33 -14.44 -7.49 -40.54
C ILE A 33 -15.54 -6.47 -40.24
N THR A 34 -15.52 -5.35 -40.97
CA THR A 34 -16.73 -4.55 -41.18
C THR A 34 -17.38 -4.89 -42.51
N SER A 35 -18.71 -5.10 -42.45
CA SER A 35 -19.68 -5.24 -43.55
C SER A 35 -19.83 -6.64 -44.16
N GLY A 36 -20.98 -7.26 -43.87
CA GLY A 36 -21.45 -8.48 -44.51
C GLY A 36 -22.82 -8.89 -44.01
N ASN A 37 -23.86 -8.53 -44.77
CA ASN A 37 -25.25 -8.98 -44.57
C ASN A 37 -25.33 -10.50 -44.36
N LEU A 38 -25.87 -10.92 -43.22
CA LEU A 38 -26.42 -12.27 -43.05
C LEU A 38 -27.90 -12.16 -42.68
N GLN A 39 -28.73 -12.31 -43.71
CA GLN A 39 -30.13 -12.69 -43.61
C GLN A 39 -30.27 -14.15 -43.13
N ASP A 40 -31.27 -14.35 -42.28
CA ASP A 40 -31.99 -15.58 -41.92
C ASP A 40 -31.27 -16.78 -41.28
N LYS A 41 -31.55 -16.99 -39.97
CA LYS A 41 -31.99 -18.26 -39.34
C LYS A 41 -32.47 -18.06 -37.88
N PRO A 42 -33.21 -19.01 -37.27
CA PRO A 42 -34.57 -18.78 -36.78
C PRO A 42 -34.70 -18.20 -35.37
N LYS A 43 -35.69 -17.33 -35.19
CA LYS A 43 -36.12 -16.75 -33.90
C LYS A 43 -36.55 -17.85 -32.92
N ARG A 44 -35.74 -18.16 -31.91
CA ARG A 44 -36.22 -18.78 -30.67
C ARG A 44 -36.98 -17.72 -29.85
N LYS A 45 -38.21 -18.06 -29.49
CA LYS A 45 -39.18 -17.22 -28.79
C LYS A 45 -38.65 -16.77 -27.40
N PHE A 46 -38.18 -15.53 -27.28
CA PHE A 46 -38.03 -14.85 -25.97
C PHE A 46 -39.29 -14.00 -25.69
N LYS A 47 -40.38 -14.66 -25.26
CA LYS A 47 -41.66 -13.98 -24.95
C LYS A 47 -41.85 -13.57 -23.48
N TYR A 48 -40.85 -13.72 -22.59
CA TYR A 48 -41.06 -13.51 -21.14
C TYR A 48 -40.21 -12.44 -20.44
N LYS A 49 -39.39 -11.63 -21.14
CA LYS A 49 -38.51 -10.65 -20.45
C LYS A 49 -38.96 -9.18 -20.46
N LYS A 50 -39.90 -8.76 -21.31
CA LYS A 50 -40.29 -7.33 -21.37
C LYS A 50 -41.15 -6.87 -20.18
N TRP A 51 -42.07 -7.71 -19.69
CA TRP A 51 -42.98 -7.31 -18.61
C TRP A 51 -42.27 -7.18 -17.24
N ILE A 52 -41.24 -7.99 -16.98
CA ILE A 52 -40.42 -7.91 -15.77
C ILE A 52 -39.65 -6.58 -15.72
N LEU A 53 -39.13 -6.13 -16.86
CA LEU A 53 -38.41 -4.86 -16.94
C LEU A 53 -39.32 -3.66 -16.67
N TRP A 54 -40.56 -3.69 -17.18
CA TRP A 54 -41.57 -2.67 -16.90
C TRP A 54 -42.06 -2.70 -15.44
N ALA A 55 -42.17 -3.89 -14.84
CA ALA A 55 -42.54 -4.03 -13.42
C ALA A 55 -41.45 -3.49 -12.48
N LEU A 56 -40.17 -3.75 -12.78
CA LEU A 56 -39.04 -3.22 -12.02
C LEU A 56 -38.92 -1.69 -12.15
N LEU A 57 -39.16 -1.15 -13.35
CA LEU A 57 -39.17 0.30 -13.57
C LEU A 57 -40.31 0.99 -12.80
N ALA A 58 -41.49 0.37 -12.77
CA ALA A 58 -42.64 0.89 -12.02
C ALA A 58 -42.41 0.87 -10.50
N LEU A 59 -41.80 -0.18 -9.96
CA LEU A 59 -41.42 -0.27 -8.54
C LEU A 59 -40.36 0.78 -8.16
N PHE A 60 -39.39 1.02 -9.04
CA PHE A 60 -38.36 2.04 -8.82
C PHE A 60 -38.95 3.46 -8.78
N LEU A 61 -39.86 3.77 -9.72
CA LEU A 61 -40.54 5.07 -9.76
C LEU A 61 -41.48 5.27 -8.56
N LEU A 62 -42.12 4.20 -8.07
CA LEU A 62 -42.94 4.25 -6.85
C LEU A 62 -42.09 4.50 -5.60
N GLY A 63 -40.88 3.92 -5.53
CA GLY A 63 -39.91 4.17 -4.46
C GLY A 63 -39.42 5.62 -4.40
N LEU A 64 -39.15 6.22 -5.57
CA LEU A 64 -38.79 7.63 -5.66
C LEU A 64 -39.93 8.57 -5.24
N LEU A 65 -41.17 8.21 -5.54
CA LEU A 65 -42.36 8.97 -5.12
C LEU A 65 -42.60 8.88 -3.60
N LEU A 66 -42.33 7.72 -2.98
CA LEU A 66 -42.41 7.54 -1.53
C LEU A 66 -41.31 8.33 -0.79
N ALA A 67 -40.10 8.37 -1.35
CA ALA A 67 -38.99 9.12 -0.76
C ALA A 67 -39.23 10.64 -0.76
N SER A 68 -39.88 11.19 -1.79
CA SER A 68 -40.18 12.63 -1.87
C SER A 68 -41.29 13.08 -0.91
N ILE A 69 -42.15 12.16 -0.45
CA ILE A 69 -43.22 12.43 0.53
C ILE A 69 -42.74 12.24 1.98
N LEU A 70 -41.79 11.34 2.22
CA LEU A 70 -41.28 11.03 3.58
C LEU A 70 -40.17 11.98 4.06
N LEU A 71 -39.35 12.53 3.15
CA LEU A 71 -38.21 13.37 3.51
C LEU A 71 -38.59 14.70 4.23
N PRO A 72 -39.71 15.37 3.91
CA PRO A 72 -40.15 16.57 4.66
C PRO A 72 -40.67 16.27 6.08
N ILE A 73 -41.15 15.05 6.34
CA ILE A 73 -41.75 14.66 7.63
C ILE A 73 -40.66 14.34 8.67
N LEU A 74 -39.51 13.83 8.23
CA LEU A 74 -38.35 13.52 9.09
C LEU A 74 -37.55 14.76 9.51
N LEU A 75 -37.61 15.86 8.74
CA LEU A 75 -36.86 17.10 9.02
C LEU A 75 -37.57 18.06 10.00
N SER A 76 -38.82 17.78 10.41
CA SER A 76 -39.59 18.66 11.32
C SER A 76 -39.36 18.40 12.83
N LYS A 77 -38.61 17.34 13.21
CA LYS A 77 -38.50 16.91 14.62
C LYS A 77 -37.27 17.38 15.41
N LYS A 78 -36.50 18.35 14.94
CA LYS A 78 -35.32 18.84 15.68
C LYS A 78 -35.23 20.37 15.76
N LYS A 79 -36.13 20.96 16.54
CA LYS A 79 -35.91 22.30 17.13
C LYS A 79 -36.45 22.35 18.56
N GLY A 80 -35.71 21.71 19.46
CA GLY A 80 -35.86 21.88 20.91
C GLY A 80 -34.89 22.96 21.38
N THR A 81 -35.42 24.14 21.65
CA THR A 81 -34.74 25.30 22.25
C THR A 81 -34.39 24.99 23.71
N THR A 82 -33.13 25.12 24.10
CA THR A 82 -32.73 25.24 25.51
C THR A 82 -31.95 26.54 25.69
N ASN A 83 -32.49 27.43 26.52
CA ASN A 83 -31.88 28.67 26.95
C ASN A 83 -30.80 28.34 27.99
N SER A 84 -29.60 28.89 27.84
CA SER A 84 -28.64 29.02 28.93
C SER A 84 -27.97 30.39 28.84
N THR A 85 -28.37 31.27 29.76
CA THR A 85 -27.84 32.62 29.96
C THR A 85 -26.53 32.57 30.76
N THR A 86 -25.46 33.13 30.21
CA THR A 86 -24.27 33.54 30.96
C THR A 86 -24.02 35.03 30.69
N PRO A 87 -23.83 35.88 31.72
CA PRO A 87 -23.66 37.32 31.51
C PRO A 87 -22.20 37.68 31.26
N TYR A 88 -21.93 38.35 30.14
CA TYR A 88 -20.70 39.10 29.89
C TYR A 88 -20.82 40.51 30.49
N SER A 89 -19.85 40.90 31.33
CA SER A 89 -19.71 42.28 31.82
C SER A 89 -18.59 42.98 31.04
N ILE A 90 -18.96 44.06 30.35
CA ILE A 90 -18.05 44.96 29.64
C ILE A 90 -17.47 45.93 30.66
N THR A 91 -16.14 46.02 30.76
CA THR A 91 -15.48 47.02 31.60
C THR A 91 -14.73 48.01 30.73
N THR A 92 -15.21 49.26 30.75
CA THR A 92 -14.61 50.44 30.12
C THR A 92 -13.44 50.92 30.99
N SER A 93 -12.27 51.12 30.39
CA SER A 93 -11.08 51.66 31.07
C SER A 93 -11.14 53.19 31.11
N VAL A 94 -11.22 53.75 32.32
CA VAL A 94 -11.08 55.19 32.60
C VAL A 94 -9.63 55.48 32.99
N ILE A 95 -8.98 56.37 32.25
CA ILE A 95 -7.65 56.88 32.54
C ILE A 95 -7.77 57.91 33.68
N THR A 96 -7.11 57.64 34.81
CA THR A 96 -6.80 58.68 35.82
C THR A 96 -5.35 58.51 36.29
N THR A 97 -4.61 59.61 36.23
CA THR A 97 -3.21 59.73 36.68
C THR A 97 -3.15 59.88 38.21
N PRO A 98 -2.25 59.17 38.92
CA PRO A 98 -2.02 59.47 40.33
C PRO A 98 -0.92 60.52 40.52
N VAL A 99 -1.25 61.48 41.37
CA VAL A 99 -0.39 62.54 41.92
C VAL A 99 0.68 61.93 42.82
N ILE A 100 1.93 62.40 42.68
CA ILE A 100 3.07 62.02 43.50
C ILE A 100 2.91 62.65 44.90
N THR A 101 2.96 61.85 45.95
CA THR A 101 3.17 62.33 47.32
C THR A 101 4.17 61.40 48.01
N THR A 102 5.34 61.96 48.31
CA THR A 102 6.44 61.31 49.00
C THR A 102 6.13 61.15 50.50
N ARG A 103 6.08 59.91 50.98
CA ARG A 103 6.05 59.61 52.42
C ARG A 103 7.17 58.62 52.74
N VAL A 104 8.21 59.13 53.39
CA VAL A 104 9.28 58.31 53.97
C VAL A 104 8.70 57.55 55.16
N THR A 105 8.68 56.23 55.07
CA THR A 105 8.32 55.35 56.19
C THR A 105 9.45 54.34 56.36
N THR A 106 10.17 54.45 57.46
CA THR A 106 11.26 53.55 57.86
C THR A 106 10.64 52.31 58.48
N THR A 107 10.76 51.15 57.82
CA THR A 107 10.28 49.86 58.36
C THR A 107 11.47 48.97 58.68
N ILE A 108 11.58 48.56 59.95
CA ILE A 108 12.63 47.70 60.48
C ILE A 108 12.37 46.27 60.00
N THR A 109 13.30 45.71 59.21
CA THR A 109 13.22 44.34 58.70
C THR A 109 13.67 43.36 59.77
N THR A 110 12.78 42.49 60.24
CA THR A 110 13.14 41.32 61.06
C THR A 110 13.12 40.09 60.17
N THR A 111 14.28 39.49 59.92
CA THR A 111 14.42 38.32 59.05
C THR A 111 14.04 37.05 59.80
N VAL A 112 12.89 36.44 59.47
CA VAL A 112 12.52 35.10 59.93
C VAL A 112 12.90 34.11 58.83
N THR A 113 13.91 33.28 59.09
CA THR A 113 14.34 32.22 58.17
C THR A 113 13.47 31.00 58.37
N THR A 114 12.47 30.79 57.51
CA THR A 114 11.64 29.58 57.50
C THR A 114 12.30 28.55 56.57
N THR A 115 12.85 27.47 57.12
CA THR A 115 13.37 26.35 56.33
C THR A 115 12.19 25.50 55.83
N ILE A 116 11.85 25.62 54.54
CA ILE A 116 10.88 24.76 53.88
C ILE A 116 11.61 23.48 53.44
N ILE A 117 11.31 22.36 54.06
CA ILE A 117 11.77 21.04 53.62
C ILE A 117 10.78 20.55 52.55
N THR A 118 11.16 20.66 51.28
CA THR A 118 10.42 20.06 50.16
C THR A 118 10.83 18.60 50.00
N THR A 119 9.99 17.67 50.49
CA THR A 119 10.10 16.25 50.14
C THR A 119 9.56 16.03 48.73
N THR A 120 10.46 15.78 47.77
CA THR A 120 10.09 15.28 46.44
C THR A 120 9.60 13.84 46.57
N VAL A 121 8.29 13.63 46.47
CA VAL A 121 7.72 12.28 46.31
C VAL A 121 7.84 11.94 44.83
N THR A 122 8.84 11.14 44.47
CA THR A 122 8.95 10.55 43.12
C THR A 122 7.93 9.42 43.03
N THR A 123 6.74 9.72 42.53
CA THR A 123 5.76 8.69 42.20
C THR A 123 6.28 7.91 40.98
N MET A 124 6.67 6.65 41.19
CA MET A 124 6.98 5.74 40.09
C MET A 124 5.67 5.46 39.34
N ILE A 125 5.42 6.18 38.26
CA ILE A 125 4.32 5.90 37.34
C ILE A 125 4.73 4.64 36.58
N THR A 126 4.33 3.47 37.07
CA THR A 126 4.37 2.23 36.29
C THR A 126 3.25 2.32 35.25
N THR A 127 3.58 2.84 34.07
CA THR A 127 2.70 2.73 32.90
C THR A 127 2.48 1.24 32.62
N LEU A 128 1.25 0.77 32.80
CA LEU A 128 0.84 -0.57 32.42
C LEU A 128 0.88 -0.65 30.90
N ILE A 129 1.89 -1.31 30.34
CA ILE A 129 1.95 -1.58 28.90
C ILE A 129 0.93 -2.68 28.63
N THR A 130 -0.03 -2.40 27.76
CA THR A 130 -1.00 -3.39 27.27
C THR A 130 -0.82 -3.52 25.77
N CYS A 131 -0.56 -4.73 25.29
CA CYS A 131 -0.46 -5.00 23.86
C CYS A 131 -1.83 -5.36 23.29
N ILE A 132 -2.13 -4.87 22.10
CA ILE A 132 -3.34 -5.26 21.35
C ILE A 132 -2.98 -6.50 20.53
N TYR A 133 -3.83 -7.53 20.58
CA TYR A 133 -3.70 -8.72 19.73
C TYR A 133 -3.47 -8.32 18.26
N PRO A 134 -2.52 -8.94 17.53
CA PRO A 134 -1.75 -10.15 17.87
C PRO A 134 -0.50 -9.94 18.76
N ASN A 135 -0.28 -8.75 19.30
CA ASN A 135 0.91 -8.48 20.09
C ASN A 135 0.79 -9.02 21.52
N VAL A 136 1.86 -9.62 22.03
CA VAL A 136 2.00 -10.16 23.40
C VAL A 136 3.15 -9.45 24.12
N ILE A 137 2.99 -9.23 25.43
CA ILE A 137 4.03 -8.59 26.26
C ILE A 137 5.16 -9.59 26.54
N THR A 138 6.40 -9.19 26.29
CA THR A 138 7.59 -9.94 26.66
C THR A 138 7.97 -9.72 28.13
N PRO A 139 8.82 -10.59 28.73
CA PRO A 139 9.40 -10.35 30.05
C PRO A 139 10.17 -9.02 30.19
N LEU A 140 10.54 -8.39 29.08
CA LEU A 140 11.21 -7.09 29.02
C LEU A 140 10.24 -5.91 28.89
N ASN A 141 8.94 -6.14 29.10
CA ASN A 141 7.88 -5.13 28.95
C ASN A 141 7.78 -4.52 27.54
N THR A 142 8.13 -5.29 26.49
CA THR A 142 7.93 -4.89 25.09
C THR A 142 6.79 -5.67 24.46
N CYS A 143 6.12 -5.10 23.46
CA CYS A 143 5.14 -5.82 22.66
C CYS A 143 5.84 -6.50 21.48
N VAL A 144 5.56 -7.80 21.27
CA VAL A 144 6.02 -8.56 20.10
C VAL A 144 4.84 -9.18 19.39
N ASN A 145 4.85 -9.20 18.06
CA ASN A 145 3.77 -9.75 17.27
C ASN A 145 3.95 -11.26 17.06
N VAL A 146 3.29 -12.07 17.87
CA VAL A 146 3.47 -13.53 17.82
C VAL A 146 2.93 -14.19 16.55
N GLN A 147 2.31 -13.44 15.64
CA GLN A 147 1.83 -14.00 14.38
C GLN A 147 2.87 -13.93 13.26
N ILE A 148 3.88 -13.07 13.38
CA ILE A 148 4.84 -12.78 12.30
C ILE A 148 6.28 -12.57 12.78
N ASP A 149 6.49 -12.29 14.07
CA ASP A 149 7.83 -12.16 14.62
C ASP A 149 8.50 -13.54 14.68
N SER A 150 9.55 -13.72 13.88
CA SER A 150 10.28 -14.97 13.79
C SER A 150 11.12 -15.29 15.03
N ASP A 151 11.31 -14.32 15.94
CA ASP A 151 11.93 -14.56 17.26
C ASP A 151 10.89 -14.89 18.35
N ASN A 152 9.59 -14.74 18.06
CA ASN A 152 8.49 -14.87 19.02
C ASN A 152 7.26 -15.57 18.42
N CYS A 153 7.47 -16.58 17.57
CA CYS A 153 6.42 -17.13 16.73
C CYS A 153 5.42 -18.02 17.48
N GLY A 154 4.14 -17.67 17.45
CA GLY A 154 3.07 -18.36 18.18
C GLY A 154 3.11 -18.11 19.69
N GLU A 155 4.30 -18.03 20.26
CA GLU A 155 4.56 -17.70 21.66
C GLU A 155 5.87 -16.91 21.82
N VAL A 156 5.94 -16.08 22.86
CA VAL A 156 7.13 -15.26 23.15
C VAL A 156 8.35 -16.15 23.38
N GLY A 157 9.43 -15.88 22.64
CA GLY A 157 10.69 -16.63 22.71
C GLY A 157 10.74 -17.91 21.85
N ASN A 158 9.67 -18.27 21.13
CA ASN A 158 9.75 -19.34 20.14
C ASN A 158 10.37 -18.83 18.83
N ILE A 159 11.67 -19.06 18.71
CA ILE A 159 12.47 -18.63 17.55
C ILE A 159 12.29 -19.65 16.42
N CYS A 160 11.94 -19.18 15.23
CA CYS A 160 11.82 -20.01 14.06
C CYS A 160 13.17 -20.61 13.64
N PRO A 161 13.24 -21.91 13.30
CA PRO A 161 14.43 -22.53 12.76
C PRO A 161 14.98 -21.79 11.53
N SER A 162 16.29 -21.91 11.30
CA SER A 162 16.93 -21.32 10.11
C SER A 162 16.19 -21.70 8.82
N ASN A 163 15.99 -20.72 7.93
CA ASN A 163 15.21 -20.82 6.68
C ASN A 163 13.70 -21.01 6.87
N THR A 164 13.18 -20.75 8.07
CA THR A 164 11.75 -20.65 8.32
C THR A 164 11.44 -19.29 8.93
N SER A 165 10.18 -18.89 8.85
CA SER A 165 9.73 -17.62 9.41
C SER A 165 8.32 -17.76 9.95
N CYS A 166 7.95 -16.82 10.81
CA CYS A 166 6.66 -16.87 11.45
C CYS A 166 5.56 -16.43 10.48
N SER A 167 4.62 -17.32 10.24
CA SER A 167 3.41 -17.06 9.48
C SER A 167 2.21 -17.52 10.26
N ALA A 168 1.32 -16.59 10.60
CA ALA A 168 0.13 -16.84 11.43
C ALA A 168 0.45 -17.59 12.75
N GLY A 169 1.59 -17.29 13.36
CA GLY A 169 2.04 -17.90 14.61
C GLY A 169 2.59 -19.31 14.47
N VAL A 170 2.92 -19.73 13.24
CA VAL A 170 3.58 -21.00 12.97
C VAL A 170 4.87 -20.75 12.20
N CYS A 171 5.96 -21.38 12.62
CA CYS A 171 7.19 -21.37 11.84
C CYS A 171 6.98 -22.24 10.60
N THR A 172 7.03 -21.61 9.44
CA THR A 172 6.83 -22.28 8.17
C THR A 172 7.99 -21.98 7.23
N ASN A 173 8.18 -22.86 6.25
CA ASN A 173 9.10 -22.61 5.14
C ASN A 173 8.55 -21.52 4.19
N VAL A 174 7.33 -21.04 4.45
CA VAL A 174 6.77 -19.90 3.74
C VAL A 174 7.32 -18.64 4.40
N PRO A 175 7.99 -17.75 3.65
CA PRO A 175 8.47 -16.50 4.17
C PRO A 175 7.30 -15.64 4.70
N GLY A 176 7.24 -15.41 6.01
CA GLY A 176 6.32 -14.50 6.69
C GLY A 176 6.98 -13.13 6.88
N ILE A 177 6.21 -12.16 7.35
CA ILE A 177 6.70 -10.77 7.45
C ILE A 177 7.88 -10.68 8.42
N GLN A 178 9.02 -10.13 7.98
CA GLN A 178 10.27 -10.01 8.71
C GLN A 178 10.41 -8.69 9.49
N LEU A 179 9.59 -7.68 9.16
CA LEU A 179 9.49 -6.47 9.98
C LEU A 179 9.08 -6.82 11.41
N LYS A 180 9.79 -6.26 12.39
CA LYS A 180 9.56 -6.51 13.83
C LYS A 180 8.26 -5.87 14.33
N ASN A 181 7.95 -4.68 13.82
CA ASN A 181 6.79 -3.87 14.16
C ASN A 181 6.14 -3.34 12.87
N PRO A 182 5.56 -4.22 12.02
CA PRO A 182 5.03 -3.81 10.74
C PRO A 182 3.76 -2.98 10.90
N ILE A 183 3.71 -1.87 10.16
CA ILE A 183 2.51 -1.10 9.91
C ILE A 183 1.95 -1.56 8.55
N PRO A 184 0.74 -2.13 8.49
CA PRO A 184 0.18 -2.60 7.24
C PRO A 184 -0.19 -1.41 6.34
N ILE A 185 0.29 -1.44 5.09
CA ILE A 185 -0.29 -0.67 3.97
C ILE A 185 -1.46 -1.49 3.43
N TRP A 186 -1.24 -2.80 3.25
CA TRP A 186 -2.26 -3.77 2.93
C TRP A 186 -1.94 -5.12 3.58
N SER A 187 -2.96 -5.81 4.08
CA SER A 187 -2.81 -7.19 4.57
C SER A 187 -3.93 -8.06 4.04
N ALA A 188 -3.59 -9.20 3.42
CA ALA A 188 -4.57 -10.17 2.92
C ALA A 188 -5.54 -10.65 4.00
N SER A 189 -5.08 -10.72 5.24
CA SER A 189 -5.88 -11.12 6.40
C SER A 189 -7.01 -10.14 6.75
N THR A 190 -6.81 -8.85 6.47
CA THR A 190 -7.71 -7.76 6.88
C THR A 190 -8.49 -7.21 5.69
N ASN A 191 -7.81 -7.07 4.56
CA ASN A 191 -8.31 -6.37 3.38
C ASN A 191 -8.69 -7.34 2.25
N GLY A 192 -8.26 -8.60 2.32
CA GLY A 192 -8.47 -9.59 1.27
C GLY A 192 -7.48 -9.42 0.11
N THR A 193 -7.93 -9.79 -1.08
CA THR A 193 -7.08 -9.77 -2.27
C THR A 193 -6.79 -8.34 -2.72
N ALA A 194 -5.56 -8.10 -3.19
CA ALA A 194 -5.22 -6.90 -3.93
C ALA A 194 -4.52 -7.25 -5.25
N ASP A 195 -4.95 -6.53 -6.27
CA ASP A 195 -4.55 -6.53 -7.67
C ASP A 195 -4.81 -5.10 -8.15
N ASP A 196 -3.92 -4.52 -8.91
CA ASP A 196 -4.05 -3.18 -9.47
C ASP A 196 -4.37 -2.09 -8.41
N GLN A 197 -3.69 -2.08 -7.25
CA GLN A 197 -3.90 -1.06 -6.20
C GLN A 197 -2.70 -0.13 -5.95
N MET A 198 -2.99 1.14 -5.62
CA MET A 198 -2.03 2.16 -5.19
C MET A 198 -2.47 2.79 -3.88
N TYR A 199 -1.50 3.09 -3.03
CA TYR A 199 -1.69 3.70 -1.72
C TYR A 199 -0.72 4.86 -1.57
N ASP A 200 -1.25 6.05 -1.28
CA ASP A 200 -0.42 7.17 -0.83
C ASP A 200 -0.14 7.00 0.67
N VAL A 201 1.14 6.82 1.00
CA VAL A 201 1.60 6.50 2.35
C VAL A 201 2.38 7.68 2.90
N ALA A 202 1.84 8.32 3.95
CA ALA A 202 2.56 9.31 4.73
C ALA A 202 3.64 8.64 5.59
N LEU A 203 4.86 9.17 5.52
CA LEU A 203 6.06 8.59 6.13
C LEU A 203 6.40 9.27 7.46
N PRO A 204 7.04 8.54 8.39
CA PRO A 204 7.46 9.11 9.68
C PRO A 204 8.61 10.12 9.56
N TRP A 205 9.28 10.17 8.40
CA TRP A 205 10.30 11.13 8.03
C TRP A 205 10.52 11.06 6.50
N SER A 206 11.08 12.12 5.91
CA SER A 206 11.22 12.23 4.47
C SER A 206 12.36 11.37 3.90
N VAL A 207 12.09 10.67 2.80
CA VAL A 207 13.08 9.89 2.05
C VAL A 207 13.50 10.62 0.77
N THR A 208 14.67 10.27 0.24
CA THR A 208 15.23 10.90 -0.96
C THR A 208 15.66 9.88 -2.01
N LEU A 209 15.33 10.13 -3.27
CA LEU A 209 15.79 9.38 -4.44
C LEU A 209 16.02 10.35 -5.61
N TYR A 210 17.18 10.30 -6.28
CA TYR A 210 17.55 11.23 -7.37
C TYR A 210 17.33 12.72 -7.04
N GLY A 211 17.62 13.11 -5.79
CA GLY A 211 17.44 14.48 -5.30
C GLY A 211 16.00 14.88 -4.98
N THR A 212 15.00 14.06 -5.34
CA THR A 212 13.60 14.25 -4.94
C THR A 212 13.43 13.78 -3.51
N THR A 213 12.94 14.67 -2.63
CA THR A 213 12.70 14.38 -1.21
C THR A 213 11.22 14.54 -0.89
N THR A 214 10.63 13.57 -0.19
CA THR A 214 9.21 13.55 0.14
C THR A 214 8.95 12.79 1.44
N ASP A 215 7.93 13.21 2.18
CA ASP A 215 7.33 12.49 3.30
C ASP A 215 6.06 11.71 2.88
N HIS A 216 5.81 11.59 1.58
CA HIS A 216 4.75 10.78 0.98
C HIS A 216 5.33 9.89 -0.12
N VAL A 217 5.01 8.60 -0.11
CA VAL A 217 5.35 7.66 -1.18
C VAL A 217 4.09 6.96 -1.66
N VAL A 218 3.95 6.87 -2.98
CA VAL A 218 2.94 6.00 -3.58
C VAL A 218 3.51 4.59 -3.67
N VAL A 219 2.85 3.68 -2.96
CA VAL A 219 3.17 2.26 -2.91
C VAL A 219 2.11 1.50 -3.69
N THR A 220 2.54 0.57 -4.53
CA THR A 220 1.65 -0.11 -5.46
C THR A 220 1.72 -1.63 -5.26
N THR A 221 0.57 -2.29 -5.20
CA THR A 221 0.50 -3.77 -5.25
C THR A 221 0.51 -4.26 -6.67
N ASP A 222 -0.14 -3.48 -7.54
CA ASP A 222 -0.02 -3.64 -8.97
C ASP A 222 -0.60 -2.45 -9.77
N GLY A 223 -0.91 -1.22 -9.31
CA GLY A 223 -1.45 -0.16 -10.23
C GLY A 223 -2.76 0.48 -9.76
N VAL A 224 -3.56 1.21 -10.56
CA VAL A 224 -4.76 1.95 -10.04
C VAL A 224 -6.09 1.43 -10.57
N SER A 225 -6.95 0.87 -9.73
CA SER A 225 -8.39 0.87 -9.99
C SER A 225 -9.00 2.26 -9.69
N SER A 226 -9.14 3.13 -10.69
CA SER A 226 -9.88 4.39 -10.50
C SER A 226 -11.38 4.12 -10.64
N TYR A 227 -12.11 4.12 -9.52
CA TYR A 227 -13.57 4.16 -9.56
C TYR A 227 -14.02 5.59 -9.88
N THR A 228 -13.99 5.96 -11.16
CA THR A 228 -14.84 7.03 -11.68
C THR A 228 -15.82 6.42 -12.68
N ASN A 229 -17.08 6.80 -12.53
CA ASN A 229 -18.27 6.18 -13.13
C ASN A 229 -18.35 6.40 -14.65
N THR A 230 -17.39 5.92 -15.44
CA THR A 230 -17.47 5.85 -16.90
C THR A 230 -16.72 4.62 -17.40
N LEU A 231 -17.43 3.80 -18.17
CA LEU A 231 -17.08 2.46 -18.63
C LEU A 231 -15.78 2.41 -19.45
N ILE A 232 -14.62 2.16 -18.82
CA ILE A 232 -13.48 1.45 -19.41
C ILE A 232 -12.79 0.66 -18.28
N TYR A 233 -12.82 -0.67 -18.37
CA TYR A 233 -11.96 -1.54 -17.56
C TYR A 233 -10.55 -1.41 -18.13
N VAL A 234 -9.65 -0.78 -17.39
CA VAL A 234 -8.23 -0.91 -17.68
C VAL A 234 -7.60 -1.41 -16.39
N LYS A 235 -7.05 -2.62 -16.49
CA LYS A 235 -6.18 -3.22 -15.48
C LYS A 235 -4.82 -2.57 -15.66
N TYR A 236 -4.18 -2.22 -14.57
CA TYR A 236 -2.94 -1.47 -14.57
C TYR A 236 -2.06 -2.09 -13.52
N ASN A 237 -0.76 -2.20 -13.87
CA ASN A 237 0.40 -3.00 -13.46
C ASN A 237 1.69 -2.38 -12.82
N THR A 238 1.87 -2.23 -11.50
CA THR A 238 3.12 -1.72 -10.92
C THR A 238 3.37 -2.19 -9.48
N GLU A 239 4.57 -2.69 -9.16
CA GLU A 239 5.12 -2.87 -7.79
C GLU A 239 6.34 -2.00 -7.59
N VAL A 240 6.08 -0.71 -7.42
CA VAL A 240 7.09 0.32 -7.36
C VAL A 240 6.86 1.21 -6.15
N LEU A 241 7.89 1.98 -5.79
CA LEU A 241 7.76 3.09 -4.85
C LEU A 241 8.04 4.39 -5.58
N CYS A 242 7.00 5.18 -5.79
CA CYS A 242 7.08 6.48 -6.45
C CYS A 242 7.18 7.61 -5.41
N LEU A 243 8.24 8.40 -5.46
CA LEU A 243 8.40 9.64 -4.69
C LEU A 243 7.73 10.79 -5.46
N GLY A 244 6.41 10.69 -5.60
CA GLY A 244 5.59 11.62 -6.38
C GLY A 244 4.52 10.90 -7.19
N THR A 245 4.22 11.43 -8.38
CA THR A 245 3.24 10.81 -9.28
C THR A 245 3.75 9.46 -9.77
N CYS A 246 2.91 8.44 -9.66
CA CYS A 246 3.19 7.09 -10.13
C CYS A 246 2.52 6.81 -11.48
N SER A 247 3.03 5.81 -12.19
CA SER A 247 2.50 5.39 -13.49
C SER A 247 1.44 4.32 -13.34
N THR A 248 0.53 4.23 -14.31
CA THR A 248 -0.42 3.13 -14.45
C THR A 248 -0.03 2.21 -15.63
N THR A 249 1.21 2.22 -16.10
CA THR A 249 1.64 1.24 -17.12
C THR A 249 1.51 -0.19 -16.57
N TYR A 250 1.42 -1.19 -17.44
CA TYR A 250 1.26 -2.60 -17.03
C TYR A 250 2.23 -3.59 -17.60
N ALA A 251 3.06 -3.16 -18.54
CA ALA A 251 4.15 -3.97 -19.02
C ALA A 251 5.42 -3.39 -18.45
N GLU A 252 6.15 -4.24 -17.73
CA GLU A 252 7.53 -4.05 -17.40
C GLU A 252 8.33 -3.74 -18.68
N THR A 253 9.16 -2.71 -18.58
CA THR A 253 10.11 -2.37 -19.62
C THR A 253 11.47 -2.14 -18.98
N THR A 254 12.52 -2.17 -19.79
CA THR A 254 13.82 -1.65 -19.37
C THR A 254 13.73 -0.21 -18.87
N LEU A 255 14.73 0.21 -18.08
CA LEU A 255 14.88 1.59 -17.62
C LEU A 255 15.81 2.39 -18.54
N PRO A 256 15.55 3.70 -18.75
CA PRO A 256 14.41 4.44 -18.20
C PRO A 256 13.13 4.08 -18.98
N SER A 257 12.01 4.13 -18.26
CA SER A 257 10.67 3.94 -18.83
C SER A 257 9.98 5.30 -18.89
N ASP A 258 9.50 5.68 -20.06
CA ASP A 258 8.82 6.96 -20.29
C ASP A 258 7.48 7.08 -19.53
N ALA A 259 6.97 5.95 -19.04
CA ALA A 259 5.75 5.85 -18.25
C ALA A 259 5.88 6.48 -16.85
N PHE A 260 7.09 6.63 -16.30
CA PHE A 260 7.30 7.16 -14.95
C PHE A 260 8.04 8.50 -15.00
N SER A 261 7.34 9.58 -14.68
CA SER A 261 7.89 10.93 -14.70
C SER A 261 8.53 11.39 -13.39
N SER A 262 8.35 10.62 -12.30
CA SER A 262 8.88 10.92 -10.97
C SER A 262 9.97 9.94 -10.55
N ALA A 263 10.73 10.31 -9.52
CA ALA A 263 11.71 9.43 -8.92
C ALA A 263 11.03 8.17 -8.39
N THR A 264 11.43 7.01 -8.89
CA THR A 264 10.75 5.74 -8.67
C THR A 264 11.77 4.62 -8.42
N ALA A 265 11.51 3.80 -7.41
CA ALA A 265 12.22 2.55 -7.17
C ALA A 265 11.40 1.36 -7.68
N PHE A 266 12.07 0.48 -8.43
CA PHE A 266 11.54 -0.74 -9.03
C PHE A 266 12.21 -1.92 -8.34
N PRO A 267 11.76 -2.32 -7.14
CA PRO A 267 12.35 -3.47 -6.46
C PRO A 267 12.04 -4.78 -7.17
N PHE A 268 10.85 -4.89 -7.78
CA PHE A 268 10.45 -6.07 -8.55
C PHE A 268 9.23 -5.69 -9.41
N TRP A 269 9.41 -4.84 -10.42
CA TRP A 269 8.28 -4.42 -11.25
C TRP A 269 7.89 -5.53 -12.23
N ASP A 270 6.72 -6.13 -11.99
CA ASP A 270 6.17 -7.32 -12.66
C ASP A 270 4.62 -7.32 -12.54
N ASP A 271 3.95 -8.48 -12.61
CA ASP A 271 2.50 -8.69 -12.41
C ASP A 271 2.26 -9.46 -11.09
N LEU A 272 2.39 -8.77 -9.95
CA LEU A 272 2.25 -9.35 -8.61
C LEU A 272 0.85 -9.17 -8.03
N PHE A 273 0.49 -10.08 -7.14
CA PHE A 273 -0.85 -10.24 -6.61
C PHE A 273 -0.83 -10.66 -5.14
N ILE A 274 -1.75 -10.09 -4.37
CA ILE A 274 -2.01 -10.48 -2.99
C ILE A 274 -3.24 -11.39 -2.96
N TYR A 275 -3.05 -12.64 -2.58
CA TYR A 275 -4.12 -13.63 -2.42
C TYR A 275 -4.79 -13.49 -1.05
N ALA A 276 -6.12 -13.35 -1.04
CA ALA A 276 -6.90 -13.32 0.20
C ALA A 276 -6.70 -14.58 1.04
N SER A 277 -6.91 -14.47 2.35
CA SER A 277 -6.75 -15.59 3.30
C SER A 277 -5.32 -16.18 3.35
N THR A 278 -4.32 -15.37 3.01
CA THR A 278 -2.90 -15.70 3.18
C THR A 278 -2.23 -14.71 4.14
N SER A 279 -0.93 -14.87 4.40
CA SER A 279 -0.10 -13.90 5.13
C SER A 279 0.44 -12.77 4.24
N GLN A 280 0.09 -12.73 2.95
CA GLN A 280 0.58 -11.74 1.99
C GLN A 280 0.13 -10.31 2.30
N GLY A 281 0.92 -9.35 1.85
CA GLY A 281 0.67 -7.93 2.10
C GLY A 281 1.86 -7.05 1.79
N ILE A 282 1.65 -5.75 1.98
CA ILE A 282 2.70 -4.74 1.96
C ILE A 282 2.68 -4.02 3.30
N TYR A 283 3.84 -3.91 3.90
CA TYR A 283 4.03 -3.35 5.23
C TYR A 283 5.18 -2.36 5.20
N TYR A 284 5.22 -1.45 6.17
CA TYR A 284 6.40 -0.64 6.42
C TYR A 284 6.69 -0.51 7.90
N GLN A 285 7.94 -0.19 8.23
CA GLN A 285 8.37 0.13 9.58
C GLN A 285 9.50 1.15 9.49
N SER A 286 9.54 2.09 10.45
CA SER A 286 10.77 2.82 10.72
C SER A 286 11.43 2.32 12.00
N GLU A 287 12.74 2.16 11.96
CA GLU A 287 13.54 1.74 13.10
C GLU A 287 14.81 2.59 13.25
N GLY A 288 15.51 2.39 14.36
CA GLY A 288 16.66 3.18 14.76
C GLY A 288 16.27 4.48 15.47
N THR A 289 17.25 5.38 15.60
CA THR A 289 17.07 6.69 16.23
C THR A 289 17.66 7.77 15.33
N ALA A 290 17.00 8.94 15.28
CA ALA A 290 17.50 10.04 14.47
C ALA A 290 18.93 10.43 14.92
N PRO A 291 19.85 10.74 13.98
CA PRO A 291 19.66 10.86 12.53
C PRO A 291 19.98 9.57 11.73
N ASN A 292 19.99 8.40 12.37
CA ASN A 292 20.38 7.12 11.75
C ASN A 292 19.19 6.15 11.65
N ARG A 293 18.00 6.65 11.32
CA ARG A 293 16.83 5.80 11.12
C ARG A 293 16.88 5.08 9.78
N GLN A 294 16.23 3.93 9.74
CA GLN A 294 15.89 3.22 8.50
C GLN A 294 14.38 3.18 8.35
N LEU A 295 13.92 3.27 7.09
CA LEU A 295 12.53 3.10 6.72
C LEU A 295 12.50 1.93 5.74
N ILE A 296 11.84 0.85 6.17
CA ILE A 296 11.85 -0.43 5.49
C ILE A 296 10.42 -0.70 5.05
N PHE A 297 10.21 -0.81 3.74
CA PHE A 297 9.00 -1.37 3.16
C PHE A 297 9.24 -2.85 2.91
N GLU A 298 8.24 -3.67 3.16
CA GLU A 298 8.32 -5.11 2.94
C GLU A 298 7.11 -5.58 2.15
N TYR A 299 7.41 -6.27 1.04
CA TYR A 299 6.45 -6.84 0.12
C TYR A 299 6.50 -8.34 0.28
N TYR A 300 5.35 -8.96 0.55
CA TYR A 300 5.21 -10.40 0.52
C TYR A 300 3.98 -10.76 -0.32
N MET A 301 4.22 -11.23 -1.54
CA MET A 301 3.23 -11.35 -2.61
C MET A 301 3.47 -12.61 -3.44
N SER A 302 2.58 -12.89 -4.39
CA SER A 302 2.78 -13.92 -5.41
C SER A 302 2.58 -13.38 -6.81
N HIS A 303 3.02 -14.11 -7.84
CA HIS A 303 2.70 -13.74 -9.22
C HIS A 303 1.18 -13.89 -9.47
N TYR A 304 0.61 -13.02 -10.30
CA TYR A 304 -0.77 -13.14 -10.76
C TYR A 304 -1.05 -14.51 -11.39
N LEU A 305 -2.19 -15.11 -11.04
CA LEU A 305 -2.58 -16.48 -11.41
C LEU A 305 -1.64 -17.62 -10.95
N GLN A 306 -0.59 -17.35 -10.18
CA GLN A 306 0.38 -18.35 -9.71
C GLN A 306 0.65 -18.18 -8.21
N ALA A 307 -0.34 -18.52 -7.38
CA ALA A 307 -0.33 -18.33 -5.92
C ALA A 307 0.80 -19.03 -5.13
N THR A 308 1.64 -19.83 -5.80
CA THR A 308 2.79 -20.52 -5.21
C THR A 308 4.13 -19.95 -5.64
N GLN A 309 4.14 -18.97 -6.54
CA GLN A 309 5.33 -18.25 -6.97
C GLN A 309 5.45 -17.02 -6.08
N TYR A 310 6.30 -17.09 -5.07
CA TYR A 310 6.40 -16.06 -4.03
C TYR A 310 7.48 -15.04 -4.37
N TYR A 311 7.20 -13.80 -3.99
CA TYR A 311 8.16 -12.71 -3.99
C TYR A 311 8.10 -12.03 -2.65
N HIS A 312 9.24 -12.06 -1.98
CA HIS A 312 9.39 -11.52 -0.65
C HIS A 312 10.64 -10.68 -0.60
N PHE A 313 10.47 -9.37 -0.47
CA PHE A 313 11.59 -8.46 -0.51
C PHE A 313 11.33 -7.22 0.32
N GLN A 314 12.43 -6.57 0.69
CA GLN A 314 12.44 -5.34 1.45
C GLN A 314 13.06 -4.21 0.62
N VAL A 315 12.52 -3.00 0.78
CA VAL A 315 13.06 -1.75 0.25
C VAL A 315 13.41 -0.84 1.41
N THR A 316 14.69 -0.51 1.57
CA THR A 316 15.19 0.27 2.70
C THR A 316 15.73 1.62 2.26
N PHE A 317 15.22 2.68 2.87
CA PHE A 317 15.80 4.02 2.83
C PHE A 317 16.54 4.33 4.12
N PHE A 318 17.61 5.12 4.03
CA PHE A 318 18.49 5.45 5.15
C PHE A 318 18.48 6.96 5.40
N GLU A 319 18.14 7.37 6.63
CA GLU A 319 18.11 8.80 7.00
C GLU A 319 19.49 9.45 6.91
N ASN A 320 20.55 8.71 7.27
CA ASN A 320 21.93 9.18 7.25
C ASN A 320 22.63 9.02 5.88
N ALA A 321 21.94 8.46 4.89
CA ALA A 321 22.44 8.33 3.51
C ALA A 321 21.33 8.64 2.48
N PRO A 322 20.86 9.90 2.39
CA PRO A 322 19.85 10.29 1.40
C PRO A 322 20.30 9.98 -0.03
N GLY A 323 19.40 9.44 -0.86
CA GLY A 323 19.70 9.03 -2.23
C GLY A 323 20.28 7.61 -2.35
N VAL A 324 20.51 6.92 -1.23
CA VAL A 324 20.83 5.48 -1.20
C VAL A 324 19.58 4.70 -0.85
N VAL A 325 19.25 3.69 -1.67
CA VAL A 325 18.17 2.73 -1.42
C VAL A 325 18.71 1.31 -1.54
N GLN A 326 18.20 0.41 -0.70
CA GLN A 326 18.59 -0.99 -0.71
C GLN A 326 17.39 -1.89 -0.98
N PHE A 327 17.55 -2.85 -1.89
CA PHE A 327 16.62 -3.95 -2.09
C PHE A 327 17.22 -5.22 -1.49
N LYS A 328 16.49 -5.91 -0.61
CA LYS A 328 16.88 -7.20 -0.05
C LYS A 328 15.84 -8.24 -0.41
N TYR A 329 16.24 -9.31 -1.08
CA TYR A 329 15.35 -10.38 -1.50
C TYR A 329 15.45 -11.54 -0.53
N LEU A 330 14.31 -11.93 0.03
CA LEU A 330 14.13 -13.06 0.93
C LEU A 330 13.63 -14.28 0.14
N ASP A 331 12.81 -14.03 -0.89
CA ASP A 331 12.36 -14.99 -1.89
C ASP A 331 12.08 -14.27 -3.22
N ALA A 332 12.42 -14.91 -4.33
CA ALA A 332 12.06 -14.52 -5.68
C ALA A 332 12.01 -15.81 -6.52
N THR A 333 10.85 -16.46 -6.55
CA THR A 333 10.74 -17.86 -6.97
C THR A 333 11.22 -18.13 -8.41
N ASP A 334 11.06 -17.19 -9.34
CA ASP A 334 11.53 -17.32 -10.74
C ASP A 334 12.93 -16.75 -11.00
N GLY A 335 13.56 -16.20 -9.97
CA GLY A 335 14.86 -15.56 -10.03
C GLY A 335 14.90 -14.24 -10.80
N GLY A 336 13.79 -13.53 -10.94
CA GLY A 336 13.70 -12.24 -11.65
C GLY A 336 13.53 -12.36 -13.17
N MET A 337 12.91 -13.45 -13.63
CA MET A 337 12.78 -13.77 -15.06
C MET A 337 11.88 -12.79 -15.83
N THR A 338 10.92 -12.15 -15.17
CA THR A 338 9.85 -11.35 -15.78
C THR A 338 9.76 -9.94 -15.21
N CYS A 339 10.82 -9.48 -14.53
CA CYS A 339 10.77 -8.23 -13.79
C CYS A 339 11.83 -7.21 -14.22
N THR A 340 11.51 -5.95 -13.98
CA THR A 340 12.48 -4.85 -13.99
C THR A 340 12.93 -4.54 -12.57
N VAL A 341 14.25 -4.51 -12.36
CA VAL A 341 14.86 -4.11 -11.08
C VAL A 341 15.78 -2.91 -11.28
N GLY A 342 15.53 -1.85 -10.52
CA GLY A 342 16.34 -0.64 -10.58
C GLY A 342 15.69 0.58 -9.95
N VAL A 343 16.20 1.76 -10.32
CA VAL A 343 15.67 3.06 -9.91
C VAL A 343 15.73 4.02 -11.10
N GLN A 344 14.78 4.93 -11.20
CA GLN A 344 14.82 6.02 -12.20
C GLN A 344 14.37 7.34 -11.60
N GLY A 345 14.92 8.46 -12.11
CA GLY A 345 14.61 9.81 -11.63
C GLY A 345 13.47 10.47 -12.38
N THR A 346 13.43 10.31 -13.70
CA THR A 346 12.38 10.85 -14.58
C THR A 346 12.16 9.93 -15.78
N ALA A 347 11.19 10.26 -16.63
CA ALA A 347 10.82 9.52 -17.84
C ALA A 347 11.99 9.30 -18.82
N THR A 348 13.03 10.12 -18.76
CA THR A 348 14.22 10.00 -19.61
C THR A 348 15.50 9.73 -18.81
N GLY A 349 15.37 9.39 -17.53
CA GLY A 349 16.47 9.21 -16.59
C GLY A 349 16.78 10.46 -15.74
N PRO A 350 17.89 10.48 -14.99
CA PRO A 350 18.88 9.41 -14.85
C PRO A 350 18.27 8.12 -14.28
N PHE A 351 18.91 6.98 -14.53
CA PHE A 351 18.45 5.67 -14.05
C PHE A 351 19.63 4.76 -13.70
N ILE A 352 19.37 3.77 -12.85
CA ILE A 352 20.23 2.62 -12.62
C ILE A 352 19.36 1.40 -12.89
N LEU A 353 19.77 0.60 -13.88
CA LEU A 353 19.16 -0.70 -14.18
C LEU A 353 20.05 -1.79 -13.62
N TYR A 354 19.50 -2.64 -12.76
CA TYR A 354 20.17 -3.86 -12.32
C TYR A 354 19.88 -5.02 -13.29
N SER A 355 18.60 -5.27 -13.55
CA SER A 355 18.14 -6.32 -14.45
C SER A 355 16.81 -5.99 -15.10
N TYR A 356 16.58 -6.57 -16.28
CA TYR A 356 15.32 -6.59 -16.99
C TYR A 356 15.17 -7.97 -17.63
N ASP A 357 14.08 -8.67 -17.33
CA ASP A 357 13.75 -10.01 -17.85
C ASP A 357 14.93 -11.00 -17.82
N GLN A 358 15.63 -11.05 -16.68
CA GLN A 358 16.87 -11.80 -16.54
C GLN A 358 16.74 -12.87 -15.47
N ALA A 359 16.49 -14.10 -15.92
CA ALA A 359 16.44 -15.27 -15.05
C ALA A 359 17.71 -15.40 -14.18
N ASN A 360 17.50 -15.73 -12.90
CA ASN A 360 18.53 -15.86 -11.86
C ASN A 360 19.28 -14.56 -11.49
N ALA A 361 18.86 -13.40 -11.99
CA ALA A 361 19.44 -12.11 -11.57
C ALA A 361 19.06 -11.76 -10.14
N VAL A 362 17.86 -12.13 -9.71
CA VAL A 362 17.35 -11.94 -8.35
C VAL A 362 17.38 -13.29 -7.66
N GLN A 363 17.98 -13.40 -6.47
CA GLN A 363 18.09 -14.65 -5.74
C GLN A 363 17.79 -14.43 -4.26
N GLN A 364 17.43 -15.50 -3.56
CA GLN A 364 17.30 -15.47 -2.11
C GLN A 364 18.60 -14.95 -1.47
N ASN A 365 18.45 -14.07 -0.49
CA ASN A 365 19.51 -13.33 0.22
C ASN A 365 20.31 -12.35 -0.63
N LEU A 366 19.93 -12.09 -1.89
CA LEU A 366 20.54 -11.02 -2.66
C LEU A 366 20.21 -9.67 -2.01
N VAL A 367 21.23 -8.84 -1.84
CA VAL A 367 21.09 -7.45 -1.46
C VAL A 367 21.67 -6.58 -2.57
N ILE A 368 20.89 -5.63 -3.05
CA ILE A 368 21.28 -4.63 -4.04
C ILE A 368 21.23 -3.27 -3.36
N THR A 369 22.36 -2.56 -3.32
CA THR A 369 22.41 -1.18 -2.83
C THR A 369 22.61 -0.25 -4.02
N LEU A 370 21.67 0.65 -4.24
CA LEU A 370 21.67 1.62 -5.34
C LEU A 370 21.94 3.02 -4.79
N ASP A 371 23.01 3.66 -5.26
CA ASP A 371 23.36 5.03 -4.91
C ASP A 371 23.00 5.96 -6.08
N THR A 372 21.87 6.66 -5.94
CA THR A 372 21.36 7.58 -6.97
C THR A 372 22.15 8.88 -7.08
N ASN A 373 22.98 9.20 -6.08
CA ASN A 373 23.88 10.35 -6.17
C ASN A 373 25.09 10.04 -7.07
N LEU A 374 25.53 8.78 -7.06
CA LEU A 374 26.67 8.32 -7.86
C LEU A 374 26.24 7.65 -9.18
N GLY A 375 24.98 7.25 -9.31
CA GLY A 375 24.50 6.49 -10.47
C GLY A 375 25.07 5.07 -10.51
N THR A 376 25.34 4.47 -9.36
CA THR A 376 25.97 3.15 -9.24
C THR A 376 25.16 2.19 -8.38
N TYR A 377 25.44 0.90 -8.51
CA TYR A 377 24.94 -0.12 -7.61
C TYR A 377 26.04 -1.09 -7.18
N THR A 378 25.83 -1.75 -6.05
CA THR A 378 26.65 -2.88 -5.57
C THR A 378 25.75 -4.03 -5.12
N THR A 379 26.23 -5.26 -5.26
CA THR A 379 25.53 -6.45 -4.76
C THR A 379 26.33 -7.16 -3.68
N SER A 380 25.61 -7.81 -2.76
CA SER A 380 26.16 -8.71 -1.75
C SER A 380 25.17 -9.82 -1.45
N ASN A 381 25.66 -10.94 -0.91
CA ASN A 381 24.80 -11.94 -0.28
C ASN A 381 24.65 -11.57 1.20
N GLY A 382 23.41 -11.40 1.65
CA GLY A 382 23.04 -11.01 3.01
C GLY A 382 22.99 -12.14 4.02
#